data_AF-A0A7S1KV09-F1
#
_entry.id   AF-A0A7S1KV09-F1
#
_cell.length_a   1.000
_cell.length_b   1.000
_cell.length_c   1.000
_cell.angle_alpha   90.00
_cell.angle_beta   90.00
_cell.angle_gamma   90.00
#
_symmetry.space_group_name_H-M   'P 1'
#
loop_
_entity.id
_entity.type
_entity.pdbx_description
1 polymer ?
#
loop_
_entity_poly.entity_id
_entity_poly.type
_entity_poly.pdbx_seq_one_letter_code
_entity_poly.pdbx_strand_id
1 'polypeptide(L)'
;GFMAFSKHVPDDGHVLVVFGPHIGFTHDGRAGRFLRRGQADASTACGALNAAYSQLASGASTGADPRDAQQSWIRARLQPYMPDVESSPQPMIALVTRFYKIVEEEMLAIATTDYGPGNLVLLGGITINMPYPRPGYFLPLHFSVRSKAVEPKDLMSTFDG
;
A
#
# COMPACT_ATOMS: atom_id res chain seq x y z
N GLY A 1 -12.60 11.12 -3.89
CA GLY A 1 -11.82 10.60 -5.02
C GLY A 1 -12.62 9.61 -5.83
N PHE A 2 -12.84 8.40 -5.31
CA PHE A 2 -13.44 7.28 -6.03
C PHE A 2 -14.78 7.60 -6.72
N MET A 3 -15.74 8.21 -5.99
CA MET A 3 -17.04 8.59 -6.59
C MET A 3 -16.96 9.70 -7.66
N ALA A 4 -15.92 10.53 -7.65
CA ALA A 4 -15.73 11.51 -8.72
C ALA A 4 -15.16 10.82 -9.96
N PHE A 5 -14.18 9.95 -9.74
CA PHE A 5 -13.60 9.10 -10.78
C PHE A 5 -14.65 8.21 -11.47
N SER A 6 -15.61 7.65 -10.74
CA SER A 6 -16.64 6.77 -11.32
C SER A 6 -17.50 7.45 -12.39
N LYS A 7 -17.66 8.78 -12.35
CA LYS A 7 -18.39 9.56 -13.36
C LYS A 7 -17.62 9.77 -14.67
N HIS A 8 -16.35 9.37 -14.71
CA HIS A 8 -15.49 9.45 -15.89
C HIS A 8 -15.25 8.09 -16.54
N VAL A 9 -15.87 7.03 -16.03
CA VAL A 9 -15.82 5.71 -16.65
C VAL A 9 -16.61 5.78 -17.97
N PRO A 10 -16.03 5.34 -19.11
CA PRO A 10 -16.77 5.27 -20.37
C PRO A 10 -18.03 4.43 -20.24
N ASP A 11 -19.01 4.67 -21.11
CA ASP A 11 -20.19 3.80 -21.21
C ASP A 11 -19.74 2.34 -21.44
N ASP A 12 -20.31 1.42 -20.66
CA ASP A 12 -19.94 0.00 -20.60
C ASP A 12 -18.45 -0.29 -20.27
N GLY A 13 -17.71 0.73 -19.85
CA GLY A 13 -16.31 0.67 -19.49
C GLY A 13 -16.05 -0.13 -18.21
N HIS A 14 -14.78 -0.51 -18.02
CA HIS A 14 -14.32 -1.22 -16.83
C HIS A 14 -13.28 -0.40 -16.10
N VAL A 15 -13.19 -0.61 -14.79
CA VAL A 15 -12.22 0.05 -13.92
C VAL A 15 -11.23 -0.99 -13.41
N LEU A 16 -9.94 -0.68 -13.50
CA LEU A 16 -8.89 -1.38 -12.77
C LEU A 16 -8.27 -0.41 -11.75
N VAL A 17 -8.27 -0.78 -10.48
CA VAL A 17 -7.54 -0.07 -9.43
C VAL A 17 -6.41 -0.97 -8.93
N VAL A 18 -5.17 -0.50 -9.12
CA VAL A 18 -3.99 -1.09 -8.51
C VAL A 18 -3.63 -0.28 -7.27
N PHE A 19 -3.48 -0.93 -6.12
CA PHE A 19 -3.28 -0.23 -4.85
C PHE A 19 -2.37 -0.98 -3.88
N GLY A 20 -1.89 -0.25 -2.89
CA GLY A 20 -1.09 -0.78 -1.78
C GLY A 20 0.21 -0.01 -1.59
N PRO A 21 0.96 -0.34 -0.54
CA PRO A 21 2.19 0.35 -0.20
C PRO A 21 3.37 -0.12 -1.05
N HIS A 22 4.53 0.47 -0.80
CA HIS A 22 5.78 0.02 -1.38
C HIS A 22 6.87 -0.12 -0.31
N ILE A 23 7.85 -0.97 -0.60
CA ILE A 23 9.09 -1.11 0.17
C ILE A 23 10.28 -1.10 -0.79
N GLY A 24 11.41 -0.57 -0.33
CA GLY A 24 12.67 -0.63 -1.06
C GLY A 24 13.67 -1.57 -0.41
N PHE A 25 14.56 -2.12 -1.24
CA PHE A 25 15.73 -2.86 -0.80
C PHE A 25 17.02 -2.24 -1.33
N THR A 26 18.07 -2.30 -0.51
CA THR A 26 19.44 -1.98 -0.92
C THR A 26 20.14 -3.21 -1.50
N HIS A 27 21.33 -3.01 -2.10
CA HIS A 27 22.11 -4.09 -2.70
C HIS A 27 22.45 -5.24 -1.74
N ASP A 28 22.74 -4.89 -0.48
CA ASP A 28 23.03 -5.77 0.64
C ASP A 28 21.76 -6.36 1.30
N GLY A 29 20.58 -6.14 0.72
CA GLY A 29 19.33 -6.75 1.17
C GLY A 29 18.64 -6.07 2.35
N ARG A 30 19.07 -4.85 2.75
CA ARG A 30 18.37 -4.12 3.82
C ARG A 30 17.03 -3.61 3.32
N ALA A 31 15.97 -4.02 4.02
CA ALA A 31 14.60 -3.59 3.77
C ALA A 31 14.36 -2.15 4.25
N GLY A 32 13.43 -1.45 3.59
CA GLY A 32 13.03 -0.08 3.96
C GLY A 32 13.92 1.01 3.40
N ARG A 33 14.91 0.67 2.56
CA ARG A 33 15.84 1.63 1.95
C ARG A 33 16.09 1.35 0.48
N PHE A 34 16.45 2.40 -0.27
CA PHE A 34 16.65 2.32 -1.71
C PHE A 34 17.67 3.35 -2.18
N LEU A 35 18.60 2.94 -3.04
CA LEU A 35 19.55 3.86 -3.70
C LEU A 35 18.90 4.45 -4.94
N ARG A 36 18.58 5.74 -4.90
CA ARG A 36 17.95 6.45 -6.02
C ARG A 36 19.01 6.92 -6.99
N ARG A 37 18.68 6.95 -8.28
CA ARG A 37 19.58 7.46 -9.32
C ARG A 37 20.02 8.89 -8.98
N GLY A 38 21.33 9.12 -9.00
CA GLY A 38 21.93 10.42 -8.71
C GLY A 38 22.14 10.73 -7.23
N GLN A 39 21.86 9.79 -6.31
CA GLN A 39 22.21 9.90 -4.90
C GLN A 39 23.45 9.06 -4.58
N ALA A 40 24.29 9.56 -3.67
CA ALA A 40 25.44 8.80 -3.17
C ALA A 40 25.02 7.69 -2.20
N ASP A 41 23.97 7.95 -1.40
CA ASP A 41 23.54 7.09 -0.32
C ASP A 41 22.08 6.62 -0.46
N ALA A 42 21.80 5.43 0.06
CA ALA A 42 20.44 4.91 0.12
C ALA A 42 19.58 5.67 1.12
N SER A 43 18.41 6.11 0.67
CA SER A 43 17.39 6.80 1.48
C SER A 43 16.22 5.87 1.82
N THR A 44 15.31 6.31 2.68
CA THR A 44 14.15 5.51 3.10
C THR A 44 13.16 5.25 1.96
N ALA A 45 12.52 4.08 1.99
CA ALA A 45 11.56 3.62 1.01
C ALA A 45 10.65 2.51 1.61
N CYS A 46 9.38 2.74 1.92
CA CYS A 46 8.63 4.00 1.82
C CYS A 46 9.05 5.03 2.88
N GLY A 47 9.31 6.28 2.46
CA GLY A 47 9.72 7.35 3.36
C GLY A 47 8.70 7.67 4.45
N ALA A 48 7.41 7.71 4.11
CA ALA A 48 6.33 7.99 5.05
C ALA A 48 6.18 6.90 6.13
N LEU A 49 6.23 5.63 5.74
CA LEU A 49 6.16 4.51 6.69
C LEU A 49 7.39 4.47 7.60
N ASN A 50 8.59 4.69 7.04
CA ASN A 50 9.81 4.77 7.86
C ASN A 50 9.74 5.95 8.85
N ALA A 51 9.26 7.11 8.42
CA ALA A 51 9.09 8.27 9.30
C ALA A 51 8.06 8.00 10.41
N ALA A 52 6.93 7.36 10.08
CA ALA A 52 5.91 7.01 11.06
C ALA A 52 6.46 6.01 12.09
N TYR A 53 7.18 4.98 11.63
CA TYR A 53 7.85 4.02 12.50
C TYR A 53 8.83 4.71 13.43
N SER A 54 9.73 5.55 12.93
CA SER A 54 10.70 6.27 13.76
C SER A 54 10.03 7.20 14.79
N GLN A 55 8.96 7.90 14.41
CA GLN A 55 8.22 8.80 15.30
C GLN A 55 7.47 8.05 16.41
N LEU A 56 6.90 6.88 16.09
CA LEU A 56 6.19 6.05 17.07
C LEU A 56 7.16 5.31 17.99
N ALA A 57 8.23 4.74 17.44
CA ALA A 57 9.23 3.98 18.19
C ALA A 57 10.07 4.86 19.13
N SER A 58 10.21 6.16 18.84
CA SER A 58 10.92 7.08 19.74
C SER A 58 10.13 7.42 21.01
N GLY A 59 8.88 6.96 21.15
CA GLY A 59 8.00 7.29 22.27
C GLY A 59 7.59 8.77 22.31
N ALA A 60 7.81 9.51 21.22
CA ALA A 60 7.42 10.92 21.15
C ALA A 60 5.90 11.04 21.06
N SER A 61 5.34 12.08 21.69
CA SER A 61 3.92 12.40 21.51
C SER A 61 3.66 12.74 20.04
N THR A 62 2.86 11.91 19.38
CA THR A 62 2.56 12.02 17.96
C THR A 62 1.11 12.47 17.77
N GLY A 63 0.88 13.77 17.91
CA GLY A 63 -0.44 14.38 17.74
C GLY A 63 -0.89 14.47 16.27
N ALA A 64 -2.15 14.88 16.11
CA ALA A 64 -2.66 15.37 14.82
C ALA A 64 -1.98 16.70 14.48
N ASP A 65 -1.43 16.82 13.28
CA ASP A 65 -0.96 18.08 12.70
C ASP A 65 -1.75 18.33 11.42
N PRO A 66 -2.59 19.38 11.35
CA PRO A 66 -3.36 19.67 10.15
C PRO A 66 -2.49 20.02 8.93
N ARG A 67 -1.24 20.43 9.14
CA ARG A 67 -0.28 20.70 8.05
C ARG A 67 0.40 19.43 7.55
N ASP A 68 0.29 18.33 8.29
CA ASP A 68 0.85 17.01 7.96
C ASP A 68 -0.19 15.90 8.17
N ALA A 69 -1.43 16.16 7.75
CA ALA A 69 -2.59 15.33 8.06
C ALA A 69 -2.45 13.89 7.55
N GLN A 70 -1.80 13.69 6.40
CA GLN A 70 -1.57 12.35 5.86
C GLN A 70 -0.62 11.54 6.75
N GLN A 71 0.49 12.13 7.17
CA GLN A 71 1.43 11.45 8.06
C GLN A 71 0.82 11.23 9.45
N SER A 72 0.04 12.19 9.97
CA SER A 72 -0.75 12.01 11.19
C SER A 72 -1.69 10.82 11.09
N TRP A 73 -2.40 10.66 9.97
CA TRP A 73 -3.26 9.51 9.73
C TRP A 73 -2.47 8.20 9.67
N ILE A 74 -1.34 8.17 8.96
CA ILE A 74 -0.46 6.99 8.89
C ILE A 74 -0.01 6.56 10.29
N ARG A 75 0.47 7.50 11.11
CA ARG A 75 0.88 7.22 12.50
C ARG A 75 -0.27 6.65 13.32
N ALA A 76 -1.43 7.31 13.30
CA ALA A 76 -2.59 6.90 14.07
C ALA A 76 -3.05 5.48 13.69
N ARG A 77 -3.00 5.12 12.40
CA ARG A 77 -3.36 3.78 11.94
C ARG A 77 -2.32 2.71 12.27
N LEU A 78 -1.04 3.07 12.36
CA LEU A 78 0.05 2.15 12.69
C LEU A 78 0.25 1.93 14.18
N GLN A 79 -0.03 2.94 15.00
CA GLN A 79 0.23 2.93 16.44
C GLN A 79 -0.23 1.65 17.17
N PRO A 80 -1.43 1.09 16.92
CA PRO A 80 -1.88 -0.13 17.59
C PRO A 80 -1.03 -1.38 17.29
N TYR A 81 -0.24 -1.36 16.21
CA TYR A 81 0.53 -2.50 15.72
C TYR A 81 2.03 -2.37 15.99
N MET A 82 2.47 -1.27 16.57
CA MET A 82 3.89 -1.04 16.84
C MET A 82 4.53 -2.12 17.73
N PRO A 83 3.88 -2.66 18.78
CA PRO A 83 4.46 -3.76 19.56
C PRO A 83 4.82 -4.99 18.72
N ASP A 84 3.95 -5.38 17.79
CA ASP A 84 4.18 -6.53 16.91
C ASP A 84 5.25 -6.22 15.84
N VAL A 85 5.25 -4.99 15.33
CA VAL A 85 6.24 -4.55 14.33
C VAL A 85 7.64 -4.48 14.94
N GLU A 86 7.79 -3.93 16.15
CA GLU A 86 9.08 -3.77 16.84
C GLU A 86 9.66 -5.10 17.33
N SER A 87 8.81 -6.07 17.68
CA SER A 87 9.25 -7.42 18.07
C SER A 87 9.61 -8.32 16.87
N SER A 88 9.31 -7.90 15.64
CA SER A 88 9.64 -8.65 14.44
C SER A 88 11.15 -8.67 14.17
N PRO A 89 11.74 -9.80 13.70
CA PRO A 89 13.11 -9.83 13.21
C PRO A 89 13.31 -8.98 11.94
N GLN A 90 12.23 -8.61 11.24
CA GLN A 90 12.27 -7.77 10.05
C GLN A 90 11.23 -6.64 10.15
N PRO A 91 11.45 -5.62 11.01
CA PRO A 91 10.44 -4.61 11.33
C PRO A 91 9.89 -3.87 10.11
N MET A 92 10.74 -3.53 9.13
CA MET A 92 10.29 -2.83 7.92
C MET A 92 9.39 -3.70 7.02
N ILE A 93 9.60 -5.01 7.00
CA ILE A 93 8.73 -5.94 6.27
C ILE A 93 7.41 -6.11 7.02
N ALA A 94 7.46 -6.28 8.35
CA ALA A 94 6.26 -6.35 9.19
C ALA A 94 5.41 -5.08 9.06
N LEU A 95 6.05 -3.91 9.10
CA LEU A 95 5.43 -2.60 8.95
C LEU A 95 4.69 -2.46 7.61
N VAL A 96 5.34 -2.74 6.48
CA VAL A 96 4.70 -2.59 5.16
C VAL A 96 3.58 -3.60 4.96
N THR A 97 3.72 -4.82 5.51
CA THR A 97 2.70 -5.87 5.42
C THR A 97 1.48 -5.52 6.26
N ARG A 98 1.67 -4.96 7.46
CA ARG A 98 0.58 -4.44 8.30
C ARG A 98 -0.10 -3.27 7.61
N PHE A 99 0.68 -2.34 7.05
CA PHE A 99 0.12 -1.17 6.39
C PHE A 99 -0.64 -1.53 5.11
N TYR A 100 -0.24 -2.59 4.40
CA TYR A 100 -1.04 -3.14 3.30
C TYR A 100 -2.46 -3.49 3.76
N LYS A 101 -2.62 -4.17 4.91
CA LYS A 101 -3.96 -4.51 5.44
C LYS A 101 -4.80 -3.28 5.76
N ILE A 102 -4.19 -2.24 6.31
CA ILE A 102 -4.86 -0.95 6.53
C ILE A 102 -5.32 -0.35 5.19
N VAL A 103 -4.46 -0.32 4.18
CA VAL A 103 -4.80 0.23 2.85
C VAL A 103 -5.88 -0.60 2.15
N GLU A 104 -5.84 -1.93 2.29
CA GLU A 104 -6.86 -2.84 1.77
C GLU A 104 -8.23 -2.54 2.38
N GLU A 105 -8.32 -2.42 3.70
CA GLU A 105 -9.55 -2.04 4.40
C GLU A 105 -10.10 -0.69 3.91
N GLU A 106 -9.26 0.33 3.79
CA GLU A 106 -9.67 1.65 3.29
C GLU A 106 -10.12 1.61 1.82
N MET A 107 -9.43 0.85 0.97
CA MET A 107 -9.79 0.70 -0.43
C MET A 107 -11.16 0.03 -0.57
N LEU A 108 -11.41 -1.04 0.19
CA LEU A 108 -12.69 -1.74 0.19
C LEU A 108 -13.83 -0.84 0.70
N ALA A 109 -13.56 0.03 1.68
CA ALA A 109 -14.54 0.97 2.22
C ALA A 109 -14.98 2.06 1.21
N ILE A 110 -14.11 2.44 0.26
CA ILE A 110 -14.42 3.46 -0.74
C ILE A 110 -14.78 2.91 -2.13
N ALA A 111 -14.56 1.62 -2.35
CA ALA A 111 -14.83 0.96 -3.61
C ALA A 111 -16.34 1.03 -3.94
N THR A 112 -16.66 1.42 -5.17
CA THR A 112 -18.04 1.48 -5.67
C THR A 112 -18.11 0.97 -7.10
N THR A 113 -19.25 0.41 -7.48
CA THR A 113 -19.61 -0.01 -8.85
C THR A 113 -20.70 0.87 -9.46
N ASP A 114 -20.94 2.05 -8.87
CA ASP A 114 -21.96 3.00 -9.32
C ASP A 114 -21.50 3.82 -10.53
N TYR A 115 -21.36 3.15 -11.68
CA TYR A 115 -20.99 3.73 -12.98
C TYR A 115 -21.49 2.90 -14.19
N GLY A 116 -22.55 2.12 -14.00
CA GLY A 116 -23.16 1.31 -15.06
C GLY A 116 -22.87 -0.19 -14.92
N PRO A 117 -22.96 -0.98 -16.01
CA PRO A 117 -22.80 -2.44 -15.97
C PRO A 117 -21.33 -2.90 -15.90
N GLY A 118 -20.39 -1.96 -15.92
CA GLY A 118 -18.96 -2.20 -15.90
C GLY A 118 -18.46 -2.97 -14.69
N ASN A 119 -17.33 -3.65 -14.86
CA ASN A 119 -16.63 -4.34 -13.78
C ASN A 119 -15.64 -3.40 -13.08
N LEU A 120 -15.57 -3.53 -11.75
CA LEU A 120 -14.46 -3.07 -10.93
C LEU A 120 -13.50 -4.23 -10.69
N VAL A 121 -12.26 -4.09 -11.14
CA VAL A 121 -11.15 -4.97 -10.83
C VAL A 121 -10.28 -4.30 -9.78
N LEU A 122 -10.05 -4.97 -8.66
CA LEU A 122 -9.15 -4.55 -7.60
C LEU A 122 -7.92 -5.45 -7.59
N LEU A 123 -6.73 -4.86 -7.76
CA LEU A 123 -5.44 -5.53 -7.63
C LEU A 123 -4.63 -4.86 -6.50
N GLY A 124 -4.70 -5.44 -5.31
CA GLY A 124 -3.99 -4.98 -4.13
C GLY A 124 -2.69 -5.75 -3.93
N GLY A 125 -1.62 -5.05 -3.54
CA GLY A 125 -0.36 -5.71 -3.24
C GLY A 125 0.73 -4.77 -2.74
N ILE A 126 1.93 -5.31 -2.58
CA ILE A 126 3.10 -4.55 -2.14
C ILE A 126 4.04 -4.37 -3.32
N THR A 127 4.34 -3.13 -3.67
CA THR A 127 5.36 -2.81 -4.68
C THR A 127 6.76 -2.93 -4.06
N ILE A 128 7.62 -3.74 -4.65
CA ILE A 128 8.98 -4.04 -4.16
C ILE A 128 10.00 -3.38 -5.09
N ASN A 129 10.67 -2.35 -4.58
CA ASN A 129 11.68 -1.60 -5.33
C ASN A 129 13.05 -2.22 -5.12
N MET A 130 13.64 -2.75 -6.18
CA MET A 130 14.92 -3.47 -6.12
C MET A 130 16.06 -2.65 -6.72
N PRO A 131 17.28 -2.79 -6.18
CA PRO A 131 18.42 -2.03 -6.66
C PRO A 131 18.82 -2.49 -8.07
N TYR A 132 19.21 -1.54 -8.92
CA TYR A 132 19.72 -1.83 -10.27
C TYR A 132 20.83 -2.90 -10.21
N PRO A 133 20.88 -3.90 -11.11
CA PRO A 133 20.03 -4.06 -12.30
C PRO A 133 18.77 -4.90 -12.06
N ARG A 134 18.43 -5.23 -10.80
CA ARG A 134 17.27 -6.08 -10.52
C ARG A 134 15.96 -5.34 -10.85
N PRO A 135 14.98 -5.98 -11.51
CA PRO A 135 13.69 -5.38 -11.77
C PRO A 135 12.92 -5.18 -10.45
N GLY A 136 11.99 -4.23 -10.45
CA GLY A 136 10.99 -4.15 -9.39
C GLY A 136 10.03 -5.34 -9.47
N TYR A 137 9.46 -5.71 -8.33
CA TYR A 137 8.44 -6.74 -8.22
C TYR A 137 7.16 -6.16 -7.65
N PHE A 138 6.07 -6.89 -7.80
CA PHE A 138 4.81 -6.62 -7.11
C PHE A 138 4.38 -7.93 -6.46
N LEU A 139 4.04 -7.90 -5.18
CA LEU A 139 3.49 -9.03 -4.44
C LEU A 139 1.97 -8.87 -4.39
N PRO A 140 1.19 -9.60 -5.20
CA PRO A 140 -0.27 -9.56 -5.13
C PRO A 140 -0.74 -10.15 -3.80
N LEU A 141 -1.67 -9.47 -3.14
CA LEU A 141 -2.28 -9.89 -1.89
C LEU A 141 -3.81 -9.77 -1.92
N HIS A 142 -4.36 -9.17 -2.99
CA HIS A 142 -5.77 -9.09 -3.30
C HIS A 142 -5.92 -9.05 -4.82
N PHE A 143 -6.77 -9.91 -5.37
CA PHE A 143 -7.17 -9.81 -6.76
C PHE A 143 -8.63 -10.22 -6.88
N SER A 144 -9.50 -9.26 -7.17
CA SER A 144 -10.93 -9.55 -7.31
C SER A 144 -11.58 -8.74 -8.42
N VAL A 145 -12.69 -9.26 -8.91
CA VAL A 145 -13.61 -8.57 -9.80
C VAL A 145 -14.98 -8.46 -9.16
N ARG A 146 -15.66 -7.33 -9.31
CA ARG A 146 -17.02 -7.10 -8.82
C ARG A 146 -17.79 -6.19 -9.76
N SER A 147 -19.11 -6.29 -9.77
CA SER A 147 -19.98 -5.40 -10.52
C SER A 147 -21.23 -5.09 -9.69
N LYS A 148 -22.18 -4.34 -10.25
CA LYS A 148 -23.48 -4.11 -9.60
C LYS A 148 -24.33 -5.38 -9.52
N ALA A 149 -24.14 -6.32 -10.45
CA ALA A 149 -24.95 -7.53 -10.59
C ALA A 149 -24.27 -8.78 -10.02
N VAL A 150 -22.96 -8.72 -9.77
CA VAL A 150 -22.16 -9.89 -9.39
C VAL A 150 -21.37 -9.58 -8.13
N GLU A 151 -21.54 -10.44 -7.13
CA GLU A 151 -20.76 -10.42 -5.90
C GLU A 151 -19.25 -10.47 -6.18
N PRO A 152 -18.41 -9.89 -5.31
CA PRO A 152 -16.96 -9.95 -5.49
C PRO A 152 -16.46 -11.38 -5.66
N LYS A 153 -15.83 -11.64 -6.81
CA LYS A 153 -15.16 -12.91 -7.10
C LYS A 153 -13.67 -12.76 -6.88
N ASP A 154 -13.12 -13.62 -6.03
CA ASP A 154 -11.68 -13.77 -5.81
C ASP A 154 -11.02 -14.44 -7.03
N LEU A 155 -9.91 -13.86 -7.48
CA LEU A 155 -9.11 -14.28 -8.62
C LEU A 155 -7.65 -14.60 -8.23
N MET A 156 -7.32 -14.63 -6.93
CA MET A 156 -5.95 -14.86 -6.44
C MET A 156 -5.33 -16.16 -6.94
N SER A 157 -6.12 -17.22 -7.15
CA SER A 157 -5.63 -18.50 -7.68
C SER A 157 -5.02 -18.42 -9.08
N THR A 158 -5.23 -17.30 -9.79
CA THR A 158 -4.55 -17.03 -11.07
C THR A 158 -3.03 -16.91 -10.90
N PHE A 159 -2.54 -16.65 -9.69
CA PHE A 159 -1.11 -16.53 -9.38
C PHE A 159 -0.48 -17.83 -8.86
N ASP A 160 -1.23 -18.93 -8.71
CA ASP A 160 -0.72 -20.22 -8.18
C ASP A 160 0.11 -21.04 -9.20
N GLY A 161 0.50 -20.42 -10.32
CA GLY A 161 1.19 -21.05 -11.46
C GLY A 161 2.66 -21.35 -11.24
#